data_AF-A0A4V3D5Z9-F1
#
_entry.id   AF-A0A4V3D5Z9-F1
#
_cell.length_a   1.000
_cell.length_b   1.000
_cell.length_c   1.000
_cell.angle_alpha   90.00
_cell.angle_beta   90.00
_cell.angle_gamma   90.00
#
_symmetry.space_group_name_H-M   'P 1'
#
loop_
_entity.id
_entity.type
_entity.pdbx_description
1 polymer ?
#
loop_
_entity_poly.entity_id
_entity_poly.type
_entity_poly.pdbx_seq_one_letter_code
_entity_poly.pdbx_strand_id
1 'polypeptide(L)'
;MPIKIPREDKRILIEQLREEMTKEGQEDPGPFVVEHLFDFVVKQTAPYIYNMAVQDARMVTEEKCDSLIEDLYSLERPLLRREEE
;
A
#
# COMPACT_ATOMS: atom_id res chain seq x y z
N MET A 1 11.28 -7.87 -1.02
CA MET A 1 11.85 -7.04 0.07
C MET A 1 11.04 -7.36 1.33
N PRO A 2 11.65 -7.80 2.45
CA PRO A 2 10.87 -8.06 3.66
C PRO A 2 10.39 -6.72 4.22
N ILE A 3 9.08 -6.56 4.39
CA ILE A 3 8.49 -5.40 5.09
C ILE A 3 9.09 -5.37 6.49
N LYS A 4 9.70 -4.24 6.87
CA LYS A 4 10.27 -4.04 8.21
C LYS A 4 9.26 -3.30 9.06
N ILE A 5 8.59 -4.04 9.93
CA ILE A 5 7.71 -3.46 10.95
C ILE A 5 8.58 -3.02 12.13
N PRO A 6 8.48 -1.76 12.61
CA PRO A 6 9.15 -1.31 13.82
C PRO A 6 8.85 -2.24 15.01
N ARG A 7 9.82 -2.42 15.91
CA ARG A 7 9.67 -3.36 17.03
C ARG A 7 8.48 -3.04 17.93
N GLU A 8 8.22 -1.75 18.16
CA GLU A 8 7.10 -1.29 18.98
C GLU A 8 5.76 -1.62 18.32
N ASP A 9 5.60 -1.29 17.04
CA ASP A 9 4.41 -1.62 16.26
C ASP A 9 4.18 -3.13 16.16
N LYS A 10 5.25 -3.91 15.94
CA LYS A 10 5.18 -5.38 15.91
C LYS A 10 4.63 -5.92 17.24
N ARG A 11 5.10 -5.40 18.37
CA ARG A 11 4.62 -5.81 19.69
C ARG A 11 3.13 -5.50 19.86
N ILE A 12 2.68 -4.30 19.48
CA ILE A 12 1.26 -3.92 19.56
C ILE A 12 0.40 -4.85 18.71
N LEU A 13 0.82 -5.14 17.48
CA LEU A 13 0.09 -6.02 16.57
C LEU A 13 0.01 -7.47 17.07
N ILE A 14 1.08 -7.98 17.69
CA ILE A 14 1.10 -9.31 18.31
C ILE A 14 0.13 -9.37 19.48
N GLU A 15 0.13 -8.35 20.35
CA GLU A 15 -0.81 -8.29 21.49
C GLU A 15 -2.26 -8.24 21.01
N GLN A 16 -2.56 -7.42 20.00
CA GLN A 16 -3.88 -7.37 19.37
C GLN A 16 -4.27 -8.74 18.79
N LEU A 17 -3.37 -9.41 18.08
CA LEU A 17 -3.64 -10.73 17.54
C LEU A 17 -3.90 -11.76 18.66
N ARG A 18 -3.14 -11.71 19.77
CA ARG A 18 -3.36 -12.58 20.93
C ARG A 18 -4.71 -12.32 21.59
N GLU A 19 -5.07 -11.05 21.78
CA GLU A 19 -6.38 -10.65 22.33
C GLU A 19 -7.52 -11.19 21.46
N GLU A 20 -7.43 -11.07 20.13
CA GLU A 20 -8.41 -11.65 19.21
C GLU A 20 -8.49 -13.17 19.31
N MET A 21 -7.34 -13.86 19.42
CA MET A 21 -7.28 -15.32 19.54
C MET A 21 -7.77 -15.86 20.89
N THR A 22 -7.86 -15.02 21.92
CA THR A 22 -8.33 -15.41 23.26
C THR A 22 -9.77 -14.98 23.53
N LYS A 23 -10.43 -14.40 22.54
CA LYS A 23 -11.86 -14.09 22.61
C LYS A 23 -12.67 -15.37 22.83
N GLU A 24 -13.85 -15.21 23.42
CA GLU A 24 -14.83 -16.29 23.61
C GLU A 24 -14.38 -17.45 24.52
N GLY A 25 -13.41 -17.21 25.40
CA GLY A 25 -12.95 -18.21 26.38
C GLY A 25 -11.97 -19.23 25.82
N GLN A 26 -11.34 -18.92 24.68
CA GLN A 26 -10.23 -19.71 24.15
C GLN A 26 -9.00 -19.59 25.05
N GLU A 27 -8.25 -20.69 25.16
CA GLU A 27 -7.01 -20.75 25.93
C GLU A 27 -5.95 -19.82 25.32
N ASP A 28 -5.20 -19.11 26.16
CA ASP A 28 -4.12 -18.23 25.69
C ASP A 28 -3.03 -19.04 25.00
N PRO A 29 -2.81 -18.87 23.67
CA PRO A 29 -1.77 -19.57 22.95
C PRO A 29 -0.35 -19.17 23.41
N GLY A 30 -0.22 -18.07 24.15
CA GLY A 30 1.04 -17.54 24.65
C GLY A 30 1.78 -16.70 23.61
N PRO A 31 2.66 -15.79 24.05
CA PRO A 31 3.26 -14.76 23.19
C PRO A 31 4.13 -15.32 22.07
N PHE A 32 4.86 -16.42 22.32
CA PHE A 32 5.74 -17.03 21.32
C PHE A 32 4.97 -17.64 20.13
N VAL A 33 3.84 -18.30 20.41
CA VAL A 33 3.01 -18.93 19.37
C VAL A 33 2.39 -17.86 18.49
N VAL A 34 1.88 -16.78 19.10
CA VAL A 34 1.29 -15.66 18.38
C VAL A 34 2.33 -14.93 17.54
N GLU A 35 3.53 -14.68 18.08
CA GLU A 35 4.62 -14.07 17.32
C GLU A 35 5.03 -14.93 16.11
N HIS A 36 5.14 -16.24 16.28
CA HIS A 36 5.47 -17.14 15.16
C HIS A 36 4.40 -17.13 14.07
N LEU A 37 3.12 -17.17 14.46
CA LEU A 37 2.01 -17.09 13.52
C LEU A 37 1.99 -15.75 12.79
N PHE A 38 2.17 -14.64 13.52
CA PHE A 38 2.27 -13.31 12.96
C PHE A 38 3.38 -13.22 11.90
N ASP A 39 4.59 -13.68 12.24
CA ASP A 39 5.74 -13.67 11.33
C ASP A 39 5.49 -14.52 10.08
N PHE A 40 4.82 -15.68 10.24
CA PHE A 40 4.41 -16.51 9.11
C PHE A 40 3.41 -15.78 8.20
N VAL A 41 2.35 -15.22 8.76
CA VAL A 41 1.31 -14.52 7.99
C VAL A 41 1.90 -13.32 7.25
N VAL A 42 2.64 -12.45 7.95
CA VAL A 42 3.29 -11.28 7.33
C VAL A 42 4.22 -11.71 6.20
N LYS A 43 5.02 -12.76 6.39
CA LYS A 43 5.91 -13.27 5.33
C LYS A 43 5.15 -13.69 4.07
N GLN A 44 3.97 -14.30 4.22
CA GLN A 44 3.17 -14.75 3.08
C GLN A 44 2.39 -13.62 2.43
N THR A 45 1.79 -12.71 3.22
CA THR A 45 0.86 -11.70 2.70
C THR A 45 1.54 -10.39 2.29
N ALA A 46 2.67 -10.04 2.90
CA ALA A 46 3.38 -8.79 2.67
C ALA A 46 3.63 -8.47 1.18
N PRO A 47 4.13 -9.39 0.34
CA PRO A 47 4.38 -9.08 -1.07
C PRO A 47 3.11 -8.73 -1.85
N TYR A 48 2.00 -9.42 -1.55
CA TYR A 48 0.71 -9.18 -2.22
C TYR A 48 0.15 -7.81 -1.85
N ILE A 49 0.11 -7.50 -0.55
CA ILE A 49 -0.39 -6.21 -0.04
C ILE A 49 0.48 -5.07 -0.57
N TYR A 50 1.82 -5.22 -0.52
CA TYR A 50 2.74 -4.21 -1.01
C TYR A 50 2.57 -3.95 -2.51
N ASN A 51 2.51 -5.01 -3.33
CA ASN A 51 2.34 -4.86 -4.76
C ASN A 51 1.00 -4.20 -5.10
N MET A 52 -0.08 -4.54 -4.39
CA MET A 52 -1.38 -3.89 -4.56
C MET A 52 -1.29 -2.40 -4.23
N ALA A 53 -0.70 -2.03 -3.09
CA ALA A 53 -0.51 -0.63 -2.73
C ALA A 53 0.32 0.16 -3.75
N VAL A 54 1.34 -0.46 -4.35
CA VAL A 54 2.12 0.15 -5.44
C VAL A 54 1.27 0.35 -6.70
N GLN A 55 0.40 -0.60 -7.04
CA GLN A 55 -0.51 -0.44 -8.18
C GLN A 55 -1.52 0.69 -7.95
N ASP A 56 -2.08 0.77 -6.76
CA ASP A 56 -3.01 1.84 -6.38
C ASP A 56 -2.32 3.22 -6.47
N ALA A 57 -1.09 3.33 -5.95
CA ALA A 57 -0.31 4.57 -6.04
C ALA A 57 0.03 4.94 -7.49
N ARG A 58 0.34 3.94 -8.34
CA ARG A 58 0.60 4.14 -9.76
C ARG A 58 -0.63 4.71 -10.46
N MET A 59 -1.81 4.12 -10.24
CA MET A 59 -3.06 4.56 -10.86
C MET A 59 -3.36 6.03 -10.57
N VAL A 60 -3.30 6.45 -9.30
CA VAL A 60 -3.52 7.85 -8.90
C VAL A 60 -2.47 8.79 -9.52
N THR A 61 -1.23 8.31 -9.66
CA THR A 61 -0.17 9.10 -10.27
C THR A 61 -0.40 9.29 -11.77
N GLU A 62 -0.82 8.23 -12.46
CA GLU A 62 -1.13 8.28 -13.90
C GLU A 62 -2.27 9.26 -14.18
N GLU A 63 -3.37 9.17 -13.43
CA GLU A 63 -4.49 10.12 -13.56
C GLU A 63 -4.05 11.58 -13.40
N LYS A 64 -3.16 11.86 -12.44
CA LYS A 64 -2.61 13.21 -12.25
C LYS A 64 -1.68 13.62 -13.37
N CYS A 65 -0.86 12.72 -13.88
CA CYS A 65 0.02 12.99 -15.02
C CYS A 65 -0.80 13.30 -16.28
N ASP A 66 -1.87 12.55 -16.54
CA ASP A 66 -2.75 12.78 -17.68
C ASP A 66 -3.41 14.17 -17.59
N SER A 67 -3.92 14.55 -16.41
CA SER A 67 -4.45 15.90 -16.17
C SER A 67 -3.40 16.99 -16.42
N LEU A 68 -2.14 16.80 -16.01
CA LEU A 68 -1.07 17.76 -16.28
C LEU A 68 -0.76 17.86 -17.79
N ILE A 69 -0.83 16.76 -18.52
CA ILE A 69 -0.63 16.74 -19.97
C ILE A 69 -1.75 17.51 -20.68
N GLU A 70 -3.01 17.31 -20.26
CA GLU A 70 -4.15 18.09 -20.76
C GLU A 70 -3.98 19.59 -20.51
N ASP A 71 -3.54 19.97 -19.32
CA ASP A 71 -3.22 21.37 -19.00
C ASP A 71 -2.14 21.94 -19.93
N LEU A 72 -1.10 21.17 -20.25
CA LEU A 72 -0.06 21.59 -21.20
C LEU A 72 -0.62 21.79 -22.61
N TYR A 73 -1.49 20.90 -23.08
CA TYR A 73 -2.16 21.06 -24.38
C TYR A 73 -3.00 22.35 -24.43
N SER A 74 -3.62 22.76 -23.32
CA SER A 74 -4.37 24.03 -23.25
C SER A 74 -3.50 25.27 -23.48
N LEU A 75 -2.18 25.16 -23.26
CA LEU A 75 -1.20 26.23 -23.46
C LEU A 75 -0.68 26.31 -24.90
N GLU A 76 -0.95 25.30 -25.74
CA GLU A 76 -0.53 25.34 -27.14
C GLU A 76 -1.16 26.53 -27.86
N ARG A 77 -0.35 27.22 -28.66
CA ARG A 77 -0.81 28.35 -29.48
C ARG A 77 -0.99 27.90 -30.92
N PRO A 78 -2.08 28.32 -31.58
CA PRO A 78 -2.28 28.00 -32.98
C PRO A 78 -1.13 28.57 -33.82
N LEU A 79 -0.60 27.78 -34.73
CA LEU A 79 0.34 28.27 -35.73
C LEU A 79 -0.44 29.14 -36.72
N LEU A 80 -0.01 30.39 -36.88
CA LEU A 80 -0.47 31.26 -37.96
C LEU A 80 -0.06 30.60 -39.29
N ARG A 81 -0.98 29.83 -39.88
CA ARG A 81 -0.89 29.50 -41.29
C ARG A 81 -1.17 30.81 -42.02
N ARG A 82 -0.12 31.43 -42.57
CA ARG A 82 -0.31 32.44 -43.61
C ARG A 82 -1.08 31.74 -44.71
N GLU A 83 -2.32 32.15 -44.95
CA GLU A 83 -3.01 31.82 -46.18
C GLU A 83 -2.13 32.39 -47.29
N GLU A 84 -1.49 31.49 -48.04
CA GLU A 84 -0.83 31.86 -49.28
C GLU A 84 -1.94 32.26 -50.27
N GLU A 85 -1.74 33.44 -50.86
CA GLU A 85 -2.63 34.21 -51.73
C GLU A 85 -3.21 33.45 -52.93
#